data_AF-A0A183ELI7-F1
#
_entry.id   AF-A0A183ELI7-F1
#
_cell.length_a   1.000
_cell.length_b   1.000
_cell.length_c   1.000
_cell.angle_alpha   90.00
_cell.angle_beta   90.00
_cell.angle_gamma   90.00
#
_symmetry.space_group_name_H-M   'P 1'
#
loop_
_entity.id
_entity.type
_entity.pdbx_description
1 polymer ?
#
loop_
_entity_poly.entity_id
_entity_poly.type
_entity_poly.pdbx_seq_one_letter_code
_entity_poly.pdbx_strand_id
1 'polypeptide(L)'
;MPAQWAAKAFAKRHEQFSAFRLSTLSKWDERTTLIGVNAVKNKKNDFSGFESVVLKQIEQIMSDKHRLLRRTQMKRCDVDRMGATEDSTYDAEIFDDNDFYQLLVKELIERKSAGIVDPVEMSRQWLEVQNLRQKRFKKKKIDRKASKGRKIRYVVIPQLEVES
;
A
#
# COMPACT_ATOMS: atom_id res chain seq x y z
N MET A 1 28.33 -16.13 -14.70
CA MET A 1 26.93 -16.10 -15.16
C MET A 1 26.11 -17.23 -14.52
N PRO A 2 25.47 -17.08 -13.33
CA PRO A 2 24.65 -18.14 -12.76
C PRO A 2 23.23 -17.72 -12.35
N ALA A 3 22.45 -17.09 -13.24
CA ALA A 3 21.07 -16.63 -12.94
C ALA A 3 19.97 -17.27 -13.81
N GLN A 4 20.31 -17.88 -14.94
CA GLN A 4 19.31 -18.37 -15.90
C GLN A 4 18.57 -19.63 -15.43
N TRP A 5 19.25 -20.51 -14.68
CA TRP A 5 18.63 -21.74 -14.17
C TRP A 5 17.52 -21.42 -13.16
N ALA A 6 17.76 -20.45 -12.28
CA ALA A 6 16.81 -20.05 -11.24
C ALA A 6 15.57 -19.44 -11.87
N ALA A 7 15.74 -18.50 -12.82
CA ALA A 7 14.64 -17.91 -13.55
C ALA A 7 13.78 -18.97 -14.28
N LYS A 8 14.41 -19.94 -14.95
CA LYS A 8 13.72 -21.07 -15.60
C LYS A 8 12.97 -21.95 -14.60
N ALA A 9 13.60 -22.25 -13.45
CA ALA A 9 12.97 -23.04 -12.39
C ALA A 9 11.74 -22.33 -11.79
N PHE A 10 11.83 -21.02 -11.56
CA PHE A 10 10.70 -20.22 -11.07
C PHE A 10 9.58 -20.13 -12.10
N ALA A 11 9.90 -19.93 -13.39
CA ALA A 11 8.90 -19.91 -14.46
C ALA A 11 8.16 -21.25 -14.56
N LYS A 12 8.88 -22.37 -14.55
CA LYS A 12 8.28 -23.72 -14.57
C LYS A 12 7.34 -23.93 -13.39
N ARG A 13 7.75 -23.53 -12.18
CA ARG A 13 6.91 -23.61 -10.99
C ARG A 13 5.68 -22.71 -11.12
N HIS A 14 5.84 -21.48 -11.60
CA HIS A 14 4.73 -20.54 -11.79
C HIS A 14 3.66 -21.08 -12.74
N GLU A 15 4.10 -21.78 -13.80
CA GLU A 15 3.23 -22.45 -14.77
C GLU A 15 2.48 -23.63 -14.13
N GLN A 16 3.16 -24.47 -13.35
CA GLN A 16 2.53 -25.59 -12.65
C GLN A 16 1.40 -25.16 -11.70
N PHE A 17 1.48 -23.96 -11.13
CA PHE A 17 0.44 -23.40 -10.26
C PHE A 17 -0.57 -22.50 -10.98
N SER A 18 -0.51 -22.37 -12.32
CA SER A 18 -1.38 -21.46 -13.07
C SER A 18 -2.86 -21.81 -12.87
N ALA A 19 -3.25 -23.07 -13.12
CA ALA A 19 -4.62 -23.54 -12.97
C ALA A 19 -5.16 -23.35 -11.53
N PHE A 20 -4.37 -23.69 -10.52
CA PHE A 20 -4.74 -23.52 -9.11
C PHE A 20 -4.91 -22.03 -8.73
N ARG A 21 -4.00 -21.18 -9.21
CA ARG A 21 -4.07 -19.73 -8.96
C ARG A 21 -5.32 -19.12 -9.60
N LEU A 22 -5.58 -19.43 -10.87
CA LEU A 22 -6.73 -18.89 -11.60
C LEU A 22 -8.07 -19.34 -10.96
N SER A 23 -8.19 -20.62 -10.59
CA SER A 23 -9.41 -21.13 -9.94
C SER A 23 -9.63 -20.52 -8.55
N THR A 24 -8.54 -20.34 -7.78
CA THR A 24 -8.60 -19.69 -6.46
C THR A 24 -9.03 -18.22 -6.58
N LEU A 25 -8.49 -17.48 -7.56
CA LEU A 25 -8.86 -16.09 -7.80
C LEU A 25 -10.35 -15.96 -8.19
N SER A 26 -10.84 -16.77 -9.13
CA SER A 26 -12.27 -16.79 -9.50
C SER A 26 -13.16 -17.06 -8.29
N LYS A 27 -12.82 -18.09 -7.51
CA LYS A 27 -13.58 -18.48 -6.31
C LYS A 27 -13.68 -17.35 -5.29
N TRP A 28 -12.62 -16.58 -5.07
CA TRP A 28 -12.62 -15.49 -4.10
C TRP A 28 -13.30 -14.23 -4.63
N ASP A 29 -13.17 -13.95 -5.93
CA ASP A 29 -13.91 -12.88 -6.60
C ASP A 29 -15.43 -13.11 -6.48
N GLU A 30 -15.90 -14.31 -6.83
CA GLU A 30 -17.30 -14.70 -6.67
C GLU A 30 -17.78 -14.56 -5.21
N ARG A 31 -16.96 -14.99 -4.24
CA ARG A 31 -17.33 -14.88 -2.82
C ARG A 31 -17.41 -13.44 -2.33
N THR A 32 -16.44 -12.60 -2.70
CA THR A 32 -16.33 -11.23 -2.19
C THR A 32 -17.33 -10.28 -2.87
N THR A 33 -17.60 -10.47 -4.16
CA THR A 33 -18.65 -9.75 -4.88
C THR A 33 -20.03 -10.02 -4.28
N LEU A 34 -20.31 -11.25 -3.85
CA LEU A 34 -21.59 -11.62 -3.20
C LEU A 34 -21.73 -11.12 -1.75
N ILE A 35 -20.62 -10.96 -1.03
CA ILE A 35 -20.61 -10.49 0.38
C ILE A 35 -20.64 -8.96 0.47
N GLY A 36 -20.40 -8.23 -0.63
CA GLY A 36 -20.53 -6.78 -0.69
C GLY A 36 -21.96 -6.32 -0.35
N VAL A 37 -22.21 -6.01 0.93
CA VAL A 37 -23.51 -5.71 1.57
C VAL A 37 -24.32 -4.59 0.87
N ASN A 38 -23.71 -3.81 -0.03
CA ASN A 38 -24.38 -2.74 -0.79
C ASN A 38 -24.49 -2.99 -2.32
N ALA A 39 -23.94 -4.07 -2.86
CA ALA A 39 -23.97 -4.33 -4.32
C ALA A 39 -25.36 -4.78 -4.82
N VAL A 40 -26.22 -5.28 -3.93
CA VAL A 40 -27.58 -5.76 -4.30
C VAL A 40 -28.55 -4.59 -4.56
N LYS A 41 -28.29 -3.38 -4.04
CA LYS A 41 -29.24 -2.26 -4.15
C LYS A 41 -29.09 -1.41 -5.44
N ASN A 42 -27.92 -1.40 -6.08
CA ASN A 42 -27.68 -0.61 -7.30
C ASN A 42 -27.68 -1.41 -8.61
N LYS A 43 -27.90 -2.73 -8.55
CA LYS A 43 -27.79 -3.62 -9.72
C LYS A 43 -28.87 -3.44 -10.80
N LYS A 44 -29.85 -2.54 -10.59
CA LYS A 44 -30.92 -2.28 -11.57
C LYS A 44 -30.54 -1.23 -12.62
N ASN A 45 -29.52 -0.40 -12.38
CA ASN A 45 -29.16 0.70 -13.29
C ASN A 45 -27.74 0.59 -13.87
N ASP A 46 -27.00 -0.47 -13.55
CA ASP A 46 -25.60 -0.57 -13.95
C ASP A 46 -25.37 -1.89 -14.72
N PHE A 47 -25.14 -1.76 -16.03
CA PHE A 47 -24.82 -2.87 -16.95
C PHE A 47 -23.39 -3.42 -16.74
N SER A 48 -22.73 -3.04 -15.63
CA SER A 48 -21.46 -3.59 -15.13
C SER A 48 -21.53 -5.07 -14.74
N GLY A 49 -22.68 -5.74 -14.87
CA GLY A 49 -22.77 -7.21 -14.84
C GLY A 49 -21.94 -7.93 -15.91
N PHE A 50 -21.35 -7.19 -16.86
CA PHE A 50 -20.36 -7.66 -17.83
C PHE A 50 -18.93 -7.17 -17.55
N GLU A 51 -18.70 -6.50 -16.40
CA GLU A 51 -17.42 -5.95 -15.95
C GLU A 51 -16.48 -7.11 -15.55
N SER A 52 -15.91 -7.71 -16.60
CA SER A 52 -14.74 -8.59 -16.67
C SER A 52 -14.50 -9.54 -15.50
N VAL A 53 -14.60 -10.84 -15.78
CA VAL A 53 -13.92 -11.92 -15.06
C VAL A 53 -12.60 -11.38 -14.50
N VAL A 54 -12.45 -11.34 -13.17
CA VAL A 54 -11.28 -10.75 -12.46
C VAL A 54 -9.93 -11.10 -13.12
N LEU A 55 -9.85 -12.28 -13.73
CA LEU A 55 -8.71 -12.77 -14.51
C LEU A 55 -8.37 -11.90 -15.73
N LYS A 56 -9.36 -11.47 -16.52
CA LYS A 56 -9.18 -10.57 -17.67
C LYS A 56 -8.73 -9.19 -17.23
N GLN A 57 -9.26 -8.69 -16.11
CA GLN A 57 -8.83 -7.42 -15.55
C GLN A 57 -7.38 -7.50 -15.08
N ILE A 58 -7.00 -8.57 -14.37
CA ILE A 58 -5.61 -8.82 -13.98
C ILE A 58 -4.71 -8.90 -15.21
N GLU A 59 -5.12 -9.63 -16.25
CA GLU A 59 -4.36 -9.74 -17.51
C GLU A 59 -4.15 -8.37 -18.16
N GLN A 60 -5.21 -7.57 -18.27
CA GLN A 60 -5.15 -6.23 -18.82
C GLN A 60 -4.22 -5.31 -18.01
N ILE A 61 -4.30 -5.34 -16.68
CA ILE A 61 -3.41 -4.57 -15.79
C ILE A 61 -1.96 -5.04 -15.97
N MET A 62 -1.74 -6.35 -16.05
CA MET A 62 -0.42 -6.96 -16.17
C MET A 62 0.21 -6.81 -17.56
N SER A 63 -0.57 -6.38 -18.57
CA SER A 63 -0.08 -6.14 -19.93
C SER A 63 1.11 -5.16 -19.97
N ASP A 64 1.12 -4.16 -19.09
CA ASP A 64 2.24 -3.22 -18.90
C ASP A 64 2.89 -3.38 -17.53
N LYS A 65 3.40 -4.58 -17.27
CA LYS A 65 4.11 -4.90 -16.02
C LYS A 65 5.31 -3.98 -15.75
N HIS A 66 6.00 -3.53 -16.81
CA HIS A 66 7.17 -2.69 -16.66
C HIS A 66 6.82 -1.31 -16.07
N ARG A 67 5.73 -0.70 -16.53
CA ARG A 67 5.22 0.54 -15.94
C ARG A 67 4.79 0.36 -14.49
N LEU A 68 4.15 -0.76 -14.15
CA LEU A 68 3.74 -1.06 -12.77
C LEU A 68 4.95 -1.12 -11.83
N LEU A 69 6.01 -1.84 -12.23
CA LEU A 69 7.25 -1.94 -11.46
C LEU A 69 7.93 -0.58 -11.29
N ARG A 70 8.06 0.20 -12.37
CA ARG A 70 8.67 1.54 -12.28
C ARG A 70 7.93 2.45 -11.32
N ARG A 71 6.60 2.37 -11.26
CA ARG A 71 5.79 3.20 -10.36
C ARG A 71 6.04 2.89 -8.89
N THR A 72 6.30 1.63 -8.55
CA THR A 72 6.63 1.23 -7.18
C THR A 72 8.09 1.46 -6.82
N GLN A 73 8.98 1.54 -7.81
CA GLN A 73 10.42 1.74 -7.62
C GLN A 73 10.84 3.22 -7.62
N MET A 74 9.88 4.14 -7.71
CA MET A 74 10.16 5.58 -7.78
C MET A 74 10.58 6.13 -6.42
N LYS A 75 11.70 6.86 -6.37
CA LYS A 75 12.14 7.59 -5.17
C LYS A 75 11.23 8.81 -4.96
N ARG A 76 10.31 8.73 -3.99
CA ARG A 76 9.42 9.84 -3.60
C ARG A 76 9.90 10.64 -2.39
N CYS A 77 10.95 10.17 -1.70
CA CYS A 77 11.49 10.82 -0.51
C CYS A 77 12.91 11.30 -0.74
N ASP A 78 13.24 12.43 -0.12
CA ASP A 78 14.53 13.14 -0.22
C ASP A 78 15.62 12.51 0.67
N VAL A 79 15.50 11.21 0.94
CA VAL A 79 16.41 10.48 1.83
C VAL A 79 16.99 9.31 1.06
N ASP A 80 18.30 9.31 0.90
CA ASP A 80 19.00 8.20 0.27
C ASP A 80 19.09 6.99 1.18
N ARG A 81 18.98 5.81 0.57
CA ARG A 81 19.25 4.54 1.24
C ARG A 81 20.77 4.40 1.39
N MET A 82 21.21 3.81 2.50
CA MET A 82 22.59 3.38 2.66
C MET A 82 22.98 2.44 1.51
N GLY A 83 24.03 2.77 0.78
CA GLY A 83 24.49 2.00 -0.38
C GLY A 83 23.73 2.28 -1.69
N ALA A 84 22.83 3.26 -1.71
CA ALA A 84 22.25 3.73 -2.97
C ALA A 84 23.34 4.41 -3.82
N THR A 85 23.34 4.11 -5.11
CA THR A 85 24.04 4.94 -6.09
C THR A 85 23.29 6.26 -6.22
N GLU A 86 23.98 7.36 -5.95
CA GLU A 86 23.49 8.71 -6.21
C GLU A 86 23.16 8.80 -7.73
N ASP A 87 22.07 9.48 -8.08
CA ASP A 87 21.64 9.82 -9.46
C ASP A 87 20.57 8.98 -10.20
N SER A 88 19.92 7.97 -9.58
CA SER A 88 18.75 7.32 -10.22
C SER A 88 17.42 7.69 -9.56
N THR A 89 16.46 8.20 -10.35
CA THR A 89 15.04 8.43 -9.98
C THR A 89 14.32 7.13 -9.59
N TYR A 90 14.80 5.99 -10.11
CA TYR A 90 14.22 4.67 -9.88
C TYR A 90 15.23 3.75 -9.21
N ASP A 91 14.77 2.93 -8.27
CA ASP A 91 15.62 1.96 -7.59
C ASP A 91 14.89 0.63 -7.42
N ALA A 92 15.51 -0.45 -7.91
CA ALA A 92 14.93 -1.78 -7.89
C ALA A 92 14.71 -2.33 -6.48
N GLU A 93 15.44 -1.81 -5.48
CA GLU A 93 15.31 -2.18 -4.07
C GLU A 93 14.20 -1.41 -3.34
N ILE A 94 13.56 -0.44 -4.01
CA ILE A 94 12.44 0.31 -3.47
C ILE A 94 11.11 -0.33 -3.89
N PHE A 95 10.22 -0.51 -2.91
CA PHE A 95 8.82 -0.82 -3.14
C PHE A 95 7.94 0.20 -2.41
N ASP A 96 7.34 1.10 -3.18
CA ASP A 96 6.46 2.17 -2.73
C ASP A 96 5.05 1.96 -3.30
N ASP A 97 4.13 1.55 -2.43
CA ASP A 97 2.72 1.32 -2.72
C ASP A 97 1.83 2.54 -2.39
N ASN A 98 2.40 3.71 -2.13
CA ASN A 98 1.67 4.90 -1.70
C ASN A 98 0.50 5.26 -2.64
N ASP A 99 0.67 5.16 -3.96
CA ASP A 99 -0.41 5.45 -4.89
C ASP A 99 -1.58 4.45 -4.74
N PHE A 100 -1.28 3.18 -4.48
CA PHE A 100 -2.29 2.15 -4.24
C PHE A 100 -3.00 2.37 -2.91
N TYR A 101 -2.25 2.71 -1.85
CA TYR A 101 -2.83 3.09 -0.57
C TYR A 101 -3.78 4.29 -0.70
N GLN A 102 -3.40 5.31 -1.47
CA GLN A 102 -4.24 6.48 -1.71
C GLN A 102 -5.54 6.12 -2.45
N LEU A 103 -5.48 5.20 -3.42
CA LEU A 103 -6.68 4.66 -4.08
C LEU A 103 -7.61 3.96 -3.09
N LEU A 104 -7.08 3.09 -2.22
CA LEU A 104 -7.88 2.41 -1.18
C LEU A 104 -8.54 3.39 -0.21
N VAL A 105 -7.81 4.44 0.19
CA VAL A 105 -8.36 5.49 1.07
C VAL A 105 -9.47 6.27 0.36
N LYS A 106 -9.27 6.62 -0.91
CA LYS A 106 -10.27 7.32 -1.72
C LYS A 106 -11.54 6.47 -1.87
N GLU A 107 -11.41 5.23 -2.27
CA GLU A 107 -12.53 4.30 -2.40
C GLU A 107 -13.27 4.07 -1.08
N LEU A 108 -12.53 3.95 0.04
CA LEU A 108 -13.13 3.83 1.37
C LEU A 108 -13.95 5.08 1.76
N ILE A 109 -13.42 6.28 1.46
CA ILE A 109 -14.13 7.54 1.70
C ILE A 109 -15.39 7.59 0.84
N GLU A 110 -15.28 7.32 -0.47
CA GLU A 110 -16.41 7.33 -1.41
C GLU A 110 -17.53 6.37 -0.97
N ARG A 111 -17.17 5.16 -0.54
CA ARG A 111 -18.13 4.16 -0.01
C ARG A 111 -18.83 4.65 1.26
N LYS A 112 -18.13 5.35 2.15
CA LYS A 112 -18.71 5.90 3.39
C LYS A 112 -19.56 7.14 3.13
N SER A 113 -19.18 7.97 2.15
CA SER A 113 -19.91 9.19 1.80
C SER A 113 -21.12 8.93 0.89
N ALA A 114 -21.22 7.76 0.24
CA ALA A 114 -22.30 7.43 -0.70
C ALA A 114 -23.73 7.49 -0.13
N GLY A 115 -23.89 7.44 1.20
CA GLY A 115 -25.19 7.56 1.88
C GLY A 115 -25.51 8.97 2.41
N ILE A 116 -24.60 9.93 2.24
CA ILE A 116 -24.74 11.29 2.79
C ILE A 116 -25.25 12.19 1.68
N VAL A 117 -26.56 12.39 1.67
CA VAL A 117 -27.23 13.24 0.67
C VAL A 117 -27.27 14.70 1.13
N ASP A 118 -27.18 14.96 2.44
CA ASP A 118 -27.23 16.31 3.02
C ASP A 118 -25.88 17.06 2.86
N PRO A 119 -25.84 18.20 2.13
CA PRO A 119 -24.64 19.03 1.97
C PRO A 119 -24.03 19.52 3.29
N VAL A 120 -24.84 19.67 4.34
CA VAL A 120 -24.39 20.14 5.65
C VAL A 120 -23.61 19.05 6.40
N GLU A 121 -24.10 17.81 6.37
CA GLU A 121 -23.40 16.67 6.96
C GLU A 121 -22.09 16.35 6.22
N MET A 122 -22.09 16.46 4.89
CA MET A 122 -20.89 16.28 4.07
C MET A 122 -19.81 17.32 4.42
N SER A 123 -20.21 18.58 4.58
CA SER A 123 -19.31 19.68 4.99
C SER A 123 -18.72 19.43 6.38
N ARG A 124 -19.54 18.96 7.33
CA ARG A 124 -19.09 18.66 8.70
C ARG A 124 -18.06 17.53 8.73
N GLN A 125 -18.27 16.47 7.95
CA GLN A 125 -17.30 15.37 7.84
C GLN A 125 -15.99 15.80 7.16
N TRP A 126 -16.06 16.61 6.10
CA TRP A 126 -14.87 17.15 5.45
C TRP A 126 -14.03 18.02 6.38
N LEU A 127 -14.67 18.87 7.19
CA LEU A 127 -14.03 19.65 8.24
C LEU A 127 -13.35 18.76 9.29
N GLU A 128 -13.98 17.66 9.68
CA GLU A 128 -13.38 16.71 10.62
C GLU A 128 -12.14 16.02 10.03
N VAL A 129 -12.21 15.58 8.78
CA VAL A 129 -11.05 15.01 8.05
C VAL A 129 -9.92 16.04 7.93
N GLN A 130 -10.24 17.29 7.62
CA GLN A 130 -9.25 18.37 7.53
C GLN A 130 -8.58 18.62 8.91
N ASN A 131 -9.36 18.62 9.99
CA ASN A 131 -8.85 18.75 11.35
C ASN A 131 -7.95 17.56 11.74
N LEU A 132 -8.30 16.33 11.37
CA LEU A 132 -7.47 15.15 11.60
C LEU A 132 -6.14 15.21 10.82
N ARG A 133 -6.18 15.66 9.56
CA ARG A 133 -4.97 15.90 8.74
C ARG A 133 -4.07 16.94 9.41
N GLN A 134 -4.63 18.09 9.80
CA GLN A 134 -3.87 19.11 10.52
C GLN A 134 -3.27 18.59 11.83
N LYS A 135 -4.02 17.80 12.63
CA LYS A 135 -3.49 17.18 13.86
C LYS A 135 -2.32 16.24 13.57
N ARG A 136 -2.35 15.50 12.46
CA ARG A 136 -1.25 14.61 12.04
C ARG A 136 0.00 15.41 11.63
N PHE A 137 -0.16 16.50 10.89
CA PHE A 137 0.95 17.40 10.52
C PHE A 137 1.50 18.19 11.71
N LYS A 138 0.66 18.51 12.71
CA LYS A 138 1.04 19.20 13.95
C LYS A 138 1.65 18.28 15.01
N LYS A 139 1.82 16.98 14.76
CA LYS A 139 2.50 16.09 15.72
C LYS A 139 3.93 16.58 15.92
N LYS A 140 4.27 16.92 17.17
CA LYS A 140 5.61 17.37 17.55
C LYS A 140 6.66 16.35 17.10
N LYS A 141 7.77 16.83 16.54
CA LYS A 141 8.93 16.01 16.20
C LYS A 141 9.55 15.49 17.51
N ILE A 142 9.06 14.36 17.99
CA ILE A 142 9.55 13.71 19.21
C ILE A 142 10.77 12.86 18.83
N ASP A 143 11.90 13.09 19.49
CA ASP A 143 13.10 12.25 19.37
C ASP A 143 12.83 10.86 19.98
N ARG A 144 12.33 9.93 19.17
CA ARG A 144 12.04 8.55 19.59
C ARG A 144 13.31 7.78 20.00
N LYS A 145 14.50 8.28 19.63
CA LYS A 145 15.81 7.71 19.96
C LYS A 145 16.29 8.12 21.36
N ALA A 146 15.69 9.15 21.97
CA ALA A 146 15.97 9.55 23.35
C ALA A 146 15.40 8.57 24.41
N SER A 147 14.44 7.71 24.02
CA SER A 147 13.83 6.73 24.92
C SER A 147 14.63 5.41 25.00
N LYS A 148 14.62 4.77 26.18
CA LYS A 148 15.24 3.45 26.45
C LYS A 148 16.74 3.33 26.10
N GLY A 149 17.54 4.37 26.34
CA GLY A 149 19.01 4.27 26.27
C GLY A 149 19.59 4.16 24.84
N ARG A 150 18.80 4.39 23.78
CA ARG A 150 19.30 4.37 22.38
C ARG A 150 20.12 5.60 21.99
N LYS A 151 20.30 6.53 22.93
CA LYS A 151 21.17 7.69 22.86
C LYS A 151 22.14 7.61 24.02
N ILE A 152 23.43 7.51 23.71
CA ILE A 152 24.51 7.50 24.71
C ILE A 152 24.44 8.83 25.47
N ARG A 153 24.37 8.74 26.80
CA ARG A 153 24.46 9.88 27.70
C ARG A 153 25.60 9.59 28.66
N TYR A 154 26.52 10.54 28.80
CA TYR A 154 27.49 10.51 29.89
C TYR A 154 26.77 10.88 31.18
N VAL A 155 26.25 9.87 31.86
CA VAL A 155 25.75 9.98 33.23
C VAL A 155 26.70 9.14 34.06
N VAL A 156 27.40 9.78 34.99
CA VAL A 156 28.25 9.08 35.94
C VAL A 156 27.36 8.21 36.81
N ILE A 157 27.66 6.91 36.89
CA ILE A 157 26.92 5.96 37.72
C ILE A 157 27.74 5.80 39.01
N PRO A 158 27.26 6.30 40.17
CA PRO A 158 28.06 6.33 41.40
C PRO A 158 28.58 4.96 41.84
N GLN A 159 27.86 3.89 41.52
CA GLN A 159 28.22 2.50 41.87
C GLN A 159 29.35 1.91 41.01
N LEU A 160 29.77 2.61 39.95
CA LEU A 160 30.89 2.23 39.08
C LEU A 160 32.09 3.15 39.26
N GLU A 161 32.02 4.09 40.22
CA GLU A 161 33.19 4.85 40.66
C GLU A 161 34.06 3.90 41.48
N VAL A 162 35.14 3.43 40.88
CA VAL A 162 36.22 2.79 41.63
C VAL A 162 37.02 3.93 42.25
N GLU A 163 36.90 4.11 43.57
CA GLU A 163 37.77 5.02 44.32
C GLU A 163 39.22 4.67 43.98
N SER A 164 39.92 5.66 43.42
CA SER A 164 41.33 5.57 43.01
C SER A 164 42.24 5.83 44.20
#